data_AF-A0A928ZXL4-F1
#
_entry.id   AF-A0A928ZXL4-F1
#
_cell.length_a   1.000
_cell.length_b   1.000
_cell.length_c   1.000
_cell.angle_alpha   90.00
_cell.angle_beta   90.00
_cell.angle_gamma   90.00
#
_symmetry.space_group_name_H-M   'P 1'
#
loop_
_entity.id
_entity.type
_entity.pdbx_description
1 polymer ?
#
loop_
_entity_poly.entity_id
_entity_poly.type
_entity_poly.pdbx_seq_one_letter_code
_entity_poly.pdbx_strand_id
1 'polypeptide(L)'
;MGSSKSLAVVSVTPETLNISERYGRQESRFLLLQADEVVENLEIISLDLERTDGQQILPATAIQTQIPATQLQANEVVKVPLQVDLAKATNHGQFQGMLLVKYEGGQHLIPLTVNVQARPWWPAVILLVGVLIGTSLSDYRSQGLNRDELTLAVGKLRTQVRIDQSLAADQSIPEVFTRRIQTYLVDVEVSLANQDWSKAKAQLTMAQGVWNAWKRESENWLAELDYYQTLKMEVESIGEGIFYGKALQANLRDLYRQIPDSKQSSRLQEKLNSIRQQVDRFHQGEARIKLLSQSEGQFSNPAEKSKWKLAIQNLRQKLHALEPTSKEAFDNWLDETQTVEKDLVDTSQSLDLSAQEIMKARTFQEVGAAKMPPPPTTNPPSLPKLAKIAQWRLRIFNYSSRGVAIIFLSWAGFSELYVNQPTFGNQPLSDYFALLAWGFGAEVTRESVSKVLKNLGVSGDNDTTGSNDSTDGEEAVIS
;
A
#
# COMPACT_ATOMS: atom_id res chain seq x y z
N MET A 1 -98.28 21.88 26.58
CA MET A 1 -97.04 22.46 26.02
C MET A 1 -95.88 21.82 26.75
N GLY A 2 -95.28 20.78 26.17
CA GLY A 2 -94.05 20.18 26.70
C GLY A 2 -92.88 21.03 26.24
N SER A 3 -92.18 21.66 27.19
CA SER A 3 -90.94 22.37 26.91
C SER A 3 -89.88 21.32 26.59
N SER A 4 -89.47 21.21 25.33
CA SER A 4 -88.24 20.50 24.99
C SER A 4 -87.09 21.23 25.69
N LYS A 5 -86.54 20.63 26.76
CA LYS A 5 -85.22 21.03 27.27
C LYS A 5 -84.23 20.84 26.12
N SER A 6 -83.61 21.93 25.66
CA SER A 6 -82.37 21.85 24.90
C SER A 6 -81.37 21.08 25.76
N LEU A 7 -80.67 20.12 25.14
CA LEU A 7 -79.55 19.45 25.79
C LEU A 7 -78.37 20.40 25.72
N ALA A 8 -77.81 20.78 26.87
CA ALA A 8 -76.62 21.62 26.93
C ALA A 8 -75.47 21.00 26.12
N VAL A 9 -74.81 21.81 25.29
CA VAL A 9 -73.72 21.35 24.42
C VAL A 9 -72.39 21.85 24.98
N VAL A 10 -71.55 20.91 25.43
CA VAL A 10 -70.17 21.22 25.84
C VAL A 10 -69.27 21.12 24.62
N SER A 11 -68.62 22.23 24.29
CA SER A 11 -67.54 22.30 23.29
C SER A 11 -66.17 22.14 23.95
N VAL A 12 -65.29 21.40 23.28
CA VAL A 12 -63.93 21.13 23.75
C VAL A 12 -62.92 21.64 22.72
N THR A 13 -61.89 22.34 23.17
CA THR A 13 -60.77 22.77 22.31
C THR A 13 -59.43 22.43 22.97
N PRO A 14 -58.51 21.71 22.29
CA PRO A 14 -58.64 21.13 20.95
C PRO A 14 -59.52 19.87 20.91
N GLU A 15 -60.09 19.55 19.73
CA GLU A 15 -60.90 18.34 19.50
C GLU A 15 -60.07 17.05 19.53
N THR A 16 -58.77 17.13 19.29
CA THR A 16 -57.82 16.02 19.40
C THR A 16 -56.56 16.46 20.13
N LEU A 17 -56.00 15.56 20.94
CA LEU A 17 -54.78 15.81 21.70
C LEU A 17 -53.66 14.91 21.22
N ASN A 18 -52.57 15.54 20.79
CA ASN A 18 -51.32 14.85 20.41
C ASN A 18 -50.21 15.29 21.35
N ILE A 19 -49.64 14.33 22.08
CA ILE A 19 -48.53 14.54 23.00
C ILE A 19 -47.36 13.69 22.52
N SER A 20 -46.19 14.29 22.34
CA SER A 20 -44.97 13.58 21.93
C SER A 20 -43.86 13.96 22.88
N GLU A 21 -43.39 13.02 23.68
CA GLU A 21 -42.36 13.31 24.69
C GLU A 21 -41.50 12.06 24.96
N ARG A 22 -40.32 12.25 25.56
CA ARG A 22 -39.37 11.16 25.82
C ARG A 22 -39.81 10.32 27.01
N TYR A 23 -39.44 9.04 26.97
CA TYR A 23 -39.64 8.10 28.06
C TYR A 23 -39.15 8.65 29.41
N GLY A 24 -40.00 8.56 30.44
CA GLY A 24 -39.68 9.00 31.79
C GLY A 24 -39.81 10.50 32.04
N ARG A 25 -40.40 11.26 31.11
CA ARG A 25 -40.76 12.67 31.31
C ARG A 25 -42.27 12.82 31.53
N GLN A 26 -42.63 13.95 32.14
CA GLN A 26 -44.02 14.37 32.28
C GLN A 26 -44.26 15.53 31.32
N GLU A 27 -45.43 15.55 30.69
CA GLU A 27 -45.82 16.63 29.81
C GLU A 27 -47.21 17.15 30.17
N SER A 28 -47.40 18.47 30.10
CA SER A 28 -48.67 19.10 30.41
C SER A 28 -49.28 19.80 29.19
N ARG A 29 -50.58 19.61 29.01
CA ARG A 29 -51.42 20.28 28.00
C ARG A 29 -52.65 20.87 28.69
N PHE A 30 -53.33 21.77 28.01
CA PHE A 30 -54.57 22.35 28.49
C PHE A 30 -55.72 21.97 27.57
N LEU A 31 -56.83 21.58 28.17
CA LEU A 31 -58.14 21.48 27.51
C LEU A 31 -58.94 22.72 27.86
N LEU A 32 -59.60 23.30 26.88
CA LEU A 32 -60.57 24.38 27.07
C LEU A 32 -61.96 23.78 26.96
N LEU A 33 -62.77 23.94 28.00
CA LEU A 33 -64.15 23.52 28.04
C LEU A 33 -65.04 24.76 28.04
N GLN A 34 -66.05 24.78 27.18
CA GLN A 34 -67.04 25.86 27.11
C GLN A 34 -68.42 25.27 26.87
N ALA A 35 -69.42 25.75 27.62
CA ALA A 35 -70.82 25.37 27.48
C ALA A 35 -71.67 26.56 27.03
N ASP A 36 -72.70 26.30 26.25
CA ASP A 36 -73.71 27.27 25.83
C ASP A 36 -74.77 27.56 26.92
N GLU A 37 -75.04 26.56 27.76
CA GLU A 37 -75.92 26.63 28.91
C GLU A 37 -75.18 26.26 30.21
N VAL A 38 -75.83 26.41 31.36
CA VAL A 38 -75.26 25.98 32.65
C VAL A 38 -75.16 24.45 32.67
N VAL A 39 -73.98 23.92 32.94
CA VAL A 39 -73.71 22.48 32.97
C VAL A 39 -73.25 22.06 34.36
N GLU A 40 -73.98 21.12 34.97
CA GLU A 40 -73.65 20.54 36.28
C GLU A 40 -73.03 19.15 36.15
N ASN A 41 -72.36 18.71 37.22
CA ASN A 41 -71.75 17.39 37.35
C ASN A 41 -70.69 17.11 36.27
N LEU A 42 -69.86 18.11 35.97
CA LEU A 42 -68.77 17.97 35.01
C LEU A 42 -67.67 17.05 35.58
N GLU A 43 -67.39 15.96 34.87
CA GLU A 43 -66.36 14.99 35.19
C GLU A 43 -65.53 14.66 33.95
N ILE A 44 -64.23 14.41 34.13
CA ILE A 44 -63.31 13.99 33.07
C ILE A 44 -62.66 12.70 33.51
N ILE A 45 -62.94 11.63 32.79
CA ILE A 45 -62.45 10.29 33.06
C ILE A 45 -61.39 9.98 32.02
N SER A 46 -60.18 9.68 32.50
CA SER A 46 -59.10 9.16 31.67
C SER A 46 -59.27 7.66 31.49
N LEU A 47 -59.21 7.18 30.24
CA LEU A 47 -59.19 5.76 29.93
C LEU A 47 -57.75 5.29 29.73
N ASP A 48 -57.55 3.97 29.79
CA ASP A 48 -56.29 3.37 29.39
C ASP A 48 -56.03 3.68 27.91
N LEU A 49 -54.79 4.02 27.56
CA LEU A 49 -54.38 4.18 26.17
C LEU A 49 -53.75 2.88 25.69
N GLU A 50 -54.22 2.35 24.58
CA GLU A 50 -53.67 1.14 23.97
C GLU A 50 -52.55 1.50 22.99
N ARG A 51 -51.44 0.77 23.03
CA ARG A 51 -50.40 0.89 22.02
C ARG A 51 -50.94 0.41 20.68
N THR A 52 -50.50 0.99 19.57
CA THR A 52 -50.98 0.64 18.21
C THR A 52 -50.86 -0.83 17.83
N ASP A 53 -50.04 -1.61 18.53
CA ASP A 53 -49.87 -3.05 18.33
C ASP A 53 -50.71 -3.92 19.29
N GLY A 54 -51.50 -3.31 20.18
CA GLY A 54 -52.37 -3.97 21.16
C GLY A 54 -51.63 -4.72 22.28
N GLN A 55 -50.30 -4.67 22.34
CA GLN A 55 -49.54 -5.47 23.31
C GLN A 55 -49.31 -4.77 24.64
N GLN A 56 -49.55 -3.46 24.71
CA GLN A 56 -49.24 -2.65 25.87
C GLN A 56 -50.26 -1.55 26.09
N ILE A 57 -50.38 -1.13 27.34
CA ILE A 57 -51.26 -0.05 27.76
C ILE A 57 -50.47 1.00 28.51
N LEU A 58 -50.82 2.27 28.30
CA LEU A 58 -50.51 3.34 29.22
C LEU A 58 -51.71 3.46 30.16
N PRO A 59 -51.56 3.13 31.46
CA PRO A 59 -52.70 3.10 32.36
C PRO A 59 -53.29 4.49 32.54
N ALA A 60 -54.61 4.59 32.74
CA ALA A 60 -55.33 5.83 33.00
C ALA A 60 -54.72 6.63 34.17
N THR A 61 -54.10 5.94 35.15
CA THR A 61 -53.40 6.58 36.28
C THR A 61 -52.17 7.38 35.88
N ALA A 62 -51.66 7.20 34.67
CA ALA A 62 -50.61 8.03 34.07
C ALA A 62 -51.14 9.38 33.59
N ILE A 63 -52.45 9.52 33.46
CA ILE A 63 -53.12 10.72 32.97
C ILE A 63 -53.84 11.37 34.15
N GLN A 64 -53.36 12.54 34.56
CA GLN A 64 -53.95 13.31 35.64
C GLN A 64 -54.66 14.52 35.07
N THR A 65 -55.94 14.63 35.37
CA THR A 65 -56.79 15.78 35.06
C THR A 65 -57.26 16.40 36.36
N GLN A 66 -57.23 17.73 36.45
CA GLN A 66 -57.78 18.46 37.61
C GLN A 66 -58.79 19.47 37.10
N ILE A 67 -60.07 19.24 37.38
CA ILE A 67 -61.14 20.16 37.00
C ILE A 67 -61.28 21.22 38.09
N PRO A 68 -61.14 22.52 37.78
CA PRO A 68 -61.21 23.56 38.80
C PRO A 68 -62.63 23.82 39.33
N ALA A 69 -63.67 23.45 38.59
CA ALA A 69 -65.07 23.62 38.99
C ALA A 69 -65.95 22.49 38.45
N THR A 70 -66.86 21.95 39.29
CA THR A 70 -67.81 20.89 38.93
C THR A 70 -69.05 21.40 38.19
N GLN A 71 -69.17 22.73 38.07
CA GLN A 71 -70.24 23.44 37.38
C GLN A 71 -69.63 24.47 36.42
N LEU A 72 -70.16 24.54 35.20
CA LEU A 72 -69.79 25.49 34.16
C LEU A 72 -70.95 26.48 33.96
N GLN A 73 -70.68 27.78 34.07
CA GLN A 73 -71.68 28.80 33.72
C GLN A 73 -71.82 28.92 32.18
N ALA A 74 -72.97 29.39 31.72
CA ALA A 74 -73.20 29.63 30.30
C ALA A 74 -72.14 30.61 29.73
N ASN A 75 -71.49 30.21 28.65
CA ASN A 75 -70.38 30.92 27.98
C ASN A 75 -69.09 31.09 28.81
N GLU A 76 -68.94 30.37 29.92
CA GLU A 76 -67.69 30.34 30.67
C GLU A 76 -66.69 29.38 30.02
N VAL A 77 -65.42 29.81 29.91
CA VAL A 77 -64.32 28.98 29.41
C VAL A 77 -63.46 28.53 30.56
N VAL A 78 -63.44 27.21 30.81
CA VAL A 78 -62.63 26.60 31.87
C VAL A 78 -61.39 25.95 31.27
N LYS A 79 -60.22 26.28 31.85
CA LYS A 79 -58.94 25.66 31.50
C LYS A 79 -58.71 24.45 32.39
N VAL A 80 -58.62 23.27 31.79
CA VAL A 80 -58.33 22.02 32.49
C VAL A 80 -56.90 21.57 32.18
N PRO A 81 -55.98 21.56 33.16
CA PRO A 81 -54.66 20.96 32.99
C PRO A 81 -54.78 19.45 32.84
N LEU A 82 -54.15 18.93 31.79
CA LEU A 82 -53.91 17.52 31.53
C LEU A 82 -52.42 17.27 31.72
N GLN A 83 -52.06 16.39 32.64
CA GLN A 83 -50.67 15.95 32.85
C GLN A 83 -50.56 14.48 32.49
N VAL A 84 -49.57 14.14 31.66
CA VAL A 84 -49.31 12.76 31.26
C VAL A 84 -47.92 12.37 31.74
N ASP A 85 -47.85 11.32 32.55
CA ASP A 85 -46.63 10.77 33.10
C ASP A 85 -46.12 9.57 32.29
N LEU A 86 -45.12 9.82 31.46
CA LEU A 86 -44.53 8.79 30.60
C LEU A 86 -43.53 7.89 31.34
N ALA A 87 -43.27 8.10 32.63
CA ALA A 87 -42.54 7.13 33.44
C ALA A 87 -43.35 5.87 33.72
N LYS A 88 -44.69 5.96 33.62
CA LYS A 88 -45.61 4.83 33.79
C LYS A 88 -45.82 4.02 32.50
N ALA A 89 -45.28 4.49 31.37
CA ALA A 89 -45.24 3.69 30.15
C ALA A 89 -44.28 2.51 30.36
N THR A 90 -44.67 1.30 29.93
CA THR A 90 -43.79 0.13 30.00
C THR A 90 -42.71 0.17 28.91
N ASN A 91 -43.05 0.59 27.68
CA ASN A 91 -42.10 0.82 26.57
C ASN A 91 -42.42 2.10 25.77
N HIS A 92 -41.61 2.32 24.75
CA HIS A 92 -41.73 3.36 23.73
C HIS A 92 -42.80 2.97 22.68
N GLY A 93 -43.32 3.96 21.95
CA GLY A 93 -44.30 3.77 20.89
C GLY A 93 -45.45 4.76 20.90
N GLN A 94 -46.43 4.52 20.03
CA GLN A 94 -47.64 5.32 19.93
C GLN A 94 -48.77 4.66 20.71
N PHE A 95 -49.34 5.39 21.66
CA PHE A 95 -50.49 5.00 22.45
C PHE A 95 -51.69 5.84 22.05
N GLN A 96 -52.86 5.21 21.88
CA GLN A 96 -54.09 5.84 21.45
C GLN A 96 -55.22 5.47 22.40
N GLY A 97 -56.08 6.43 22.71
CA GLY A 97 -57.27 6.19 23.50
C GLY A 97 -58.15 7.44 23.54
N MET A 98 -59.07 7.47 24.49
CA MET A 98 -60.06 8.55 24.61
C MET A 98 -60.06 9.13 26.02
N LEU A 99 -60.25 10.44 26.10
CA LEU A 99 -60.68 11.12 27.33
C LEU A 99 -62.19 11.30 27.27
N LEU A 100 -62.91 10.85 28.29
CA LEU A 100 -64.35 10.97 28.38
C LEU A 100 -64.72 12.17 29.26
N VAL A 101 -65.36 13.17 28.67
CA VAL A 101 -65.99 14.27 29.39
C VAL A 101 -67.45 13.92 29.61
N LYS A 102 -67.88 13.81 30.87
CA LYS A 102 -69.25 13.46 31.26
C LYS A 102 -69.89 14.65 31.95
N TYR A 103 -71.17 14.88 31.67
CA TYR A 103 -71.95 15.96 32.27
C TYR A 103 -73.45 15.61 32.26
N GLU A 104 -74.30 16.35 32.98
CA GLU A 104 -75.73 16.02 33.15
C GLU A 104 -76.49 15.91 31.81
N GLY A 105 -76.07 16.67 30.79
CA GLY A 105 -76.69 16.70 29.46
C GLY A 105 -76.12 15.71 28.43
N GLY A 106 -75.05 14.97 28.75
CA GLY A 106 -74.43 14.06 27.77
C GLY A 106 -72.98 13.68 28.06
N GLN A 107 -72.30 13.20 27.02
CA GLN A 107 -70.89 12.85 27.07
C GLN A 107 -70.17 13.26 25.79
N HIS A 108 -68.88 13.60 25.91
CA HIS A 108 -68.02 13.96 24.80
C HIS A 108 -66.71 13.16 24.88
N LEU A 109 -66.27 12.61 23.74
CA LEU A 109 -65.04 11.81 23.64
C LEU A 109 -63.97 12.62 22.94
N ILE A 110 -62.80 12.74 23.56
CA ILE A 110 -61.65 13.46 23.02
C ILE A 110 -60.55 12.43 22.69
N PRO A 111 -60.22 12.21 21.41
CA PRO A 111 -59.10 11.35 21.03
C PRO A 111 -57.78 11.88 21.57
N LEU A 112 -57.05 10.99 22.25
CA LEU A 112 -55.73 11.25 22.81
C LEU A 112 -54.70 10.30 22.20
N THR A 113 -53.69 10.86 21.54
CA THR A 113 -52.51 10.15 21.06
C THR A 113 -51.28 10.58 21.83
N VAL A 114 -50.54 9.61 22.38
CA VAL A 114 -49.31 9.83 23.12
C VAL A 114 -48.17 9.06 22.44
N ASN A 115 -47.18 9.78 21.92
CA ASN A 115 -45.96 9.22 21.36
C ASN A 115 -44.85 9.26 22.40
N VAL A 116 -44.32 8.08 22.74
CA VAL A 116 -43.24 7.91 23.70
C VAL A 116 -41.97 7.53 22.97
N GLN A 117 -40.99 8.43 22.99
CA GLN A 117 -39.69 8.20 22.35
C GLN A 117 -38.67 7.54 23.30
N ALA A 118 -37.79 6.68 22.78
CA ALA A 118 -36.66 6.13 23.54
C ALA A 118 -35.67 7.19 24.04
N ARG A 119 -34.87 6.82 25.06
CA ARG A 119 -33.83 7.70 25.62
C ARG A 119 -32.71 7.95 24.58
N PRO A 120 -32.14 9.17 24.50
CA PRO A 120 -31.24 9.56 23.42
C PRO A 120 -29.86 8.87 23.44
N TRP A 121 -29.40 8.36 24.59
CA TRP A 121 -28.04 7.83 24.69
C TRP A 121 -27.86 6.46 24.02
N TRP A 122 -28.89 5.61 24.01
CA TRP A 122 -28.84 4.30 23.33
C TRP A 122 -28.66 4.43 21.81
N PRO A 123 -29.50 5.23 21.11
CA PRO A 123 -29.29 5.56 19.70
C PRO A 123 -27.88 6.08 19.40
N ALA A 124 -27.37 6.99 20.23
CA ALA A 124 -26.04 7.57 20.05
C ALA A 124 -24.92 6.52 20.16
N VAL A 125 -25.00 5.61 21.14
CA VAL A 125 -24.02 4.52 21.32
C VAL A 125 -24.04 3.57 20.13
N ILE A 126 -25.23 3.13 19.69
CA ILE A 126 -25.37 2.17 18.58
C ILE A 126 -24.85 2.77 17.28
N LEU A 127 -25.13 4.04 17.03
CA LEU A 127 -24.61 4.75 15.88
C LEU A 127 -23.08 4.84 15.93
N LEU A 128 -22.49 5.24 17.06
CA LEU A 128 -21.03 5.27 17.24
C LEU A 128 -20.39 3.90 16.97
N VAL A 129 -21.01 2.81 17.44
CA VAL A 129 -20.55 1.44 17.15
C VAL A 129 -20.61 1.16 15.65
N GLY A 130 -21.70 1.50 14.97
CA GLY A 130 -21.83 1.33 13.51
C GLY A 130 -20.73 2.06 12.73
N VAL A 131 -20.44 3.31 13.08
CA VAL A 131 -19.38 4.12 12.44
C VAL A 131 -17.99 3.56 12.75
N LEU A 132 -17.72 3.14 13.98
CA LEU A 132 -16.44 2.52 14.36
C LEU A 132 -16.20 1.21 13.60
N ILE A 133 -17.23 0.38 13.44
CA ILE A 133 -17.12 -0.85 12.64
C ILE A 133 -16.84 -0.52 11.18
N GLY A 134 -17.61 0.40 10.57
CA GLY A 134 -17.42 0.81 9.17
C GLY A 134 -16.02 1.35 8.89
N THR A 135 -15.52 2.24 9.76
CA THR A 135 -14.17 2.82 9.67
C THR A 135 -13.07 1.78 9.85
N SER A 136 -13.19 0.89 10.84
CA SER A 136 -12.20 -0.16 11.07
C SER A 136 -12.09 -1.15 9.90
N LEU A 137 -13.23 -1.51 9.28
CA LEU A 137 -13.26 -2.42 8.14
C LEU A 137 -12.63 -1.78 6.88
N SER A 138 -12.89 -0.49 6.65
CA SER A 138 -12.27 0.26 5.55
C SER A 138 -10.75 0.40 5.72
N ASP A 139 -10.28 0.69 6.95
CA ASP A 139 -8.84 0.73 7.25
C ASP A 139 -8.18 -0.64 7.07
N TYR A 140 -8.82 -1.72 7.52
CA TYR A 140 -8.32 -3.07 7.34
C TYR A 140 -8.22 -3.45 5.85
N ARG A 141 -9.25 -3.11 5.05
CA ARG A 141 -9.27 -3.41 3.61
C ARG A 141 -8.20 -2.63 2.84
N SER A 142 -7.96 -1.37 3.21
CA SER A 142 -7.01 -0.51 2.50
C SER A 142 -5.55 -0.77 2.88
N GLN A 143 -5.27 -1.13 4.14
CA GLN A 143 -3.89 -1.27 4.65
C GLN A 143 -3.54 -2.71 5.07
N GLY A 144 -4.45 -3.41 5.75
CA GLY A 144 -4.20 -4.75 6.29
C GLY A 144 -4.06 -5.81 5.20
N LEU A 145 -5.01 -5.83 4.26
CA LEU A 145 -5.07 -6.87 3.23
C LEU A 145 -3.83 -6.88 2.32
N ASN A 146 -3.39 -5.70 1.86
CA ASN A 146 -2.19 -5.57 1.04
C ASN A 146 -0.92 -6.01 1.78
N ARG A 147 -0.82 -5.72 3.08
CA ARG A 147 0.31 -6.13 3.92
C ARG A 147 0.39 -7.64 4.04
N ASP A 148 -0.75 -8.27 4.33
CA ASP A 148 -0.80 -9.71 4.60
C ASP A 148 -0.54 -10.52 3.33
N GLU A 149 -1.08 -10.09 2.18
CA GLU A 149 -0.77 -10.69 0.88
C GLU A 149 0.73 -10.64 0.55
N LEU A 150 1.36 -9.47 0.72
CA LEU A 150 2.79 -9.30 0.46
C LEU A 150 3.64 -10.12 1.43
N THR A 151 3.29 -10.13 2.72
CA THR A 151 4.00 -10.91 3.74
C THR A 151 3.91 -12.41 3.46
N LEU A 152 2.72 -12.89 3.07
CA LEU A 152 2.51 -14.28 2.66
C LEU A 152 3.31 -14.61 1.39
N ALA A 153 3.34 -13.72 0.40
CA ALA A 153 4.10 -13.92 -0.83
C ALA A 153 5.61 -13.98 -0.57
N VAL A 154 6.14 -13.11 0.30
CA VAL A 154 7.53 -13.17 0.78
C VAL A 154 7.82 -14.51 1.46
N GLY A 155 6.93 -14.95 2.37
CA GLY A 155 7.07 -16.24 3.06
C GLY A 155 7.06 -17.44 2.11
N LYS A 156 6.18 -17.44 1.10
CA LYS A 156 6.13 -18.46 0.05
C LYS A 156 7.43 -18.47 -0.75
N LEU A 157 7.93 -17.32 -1.19
CA LEU A 157 9.17 -17.24 -1.98
C LEU A 157 10.39 -17.71 -1.17
N ARG A 158 10.51 -17.30 0.10
CA ARG A 158 11.59 -17.80 1.00
C ARG A 158 11.54 -19.31 1.16
N THR A 159 10.34 -19.86 1.34
CA THR A 159 10.15 -21.31 1.47
C THR A 159 10.55 -22.03 0.19
N GLN A 160 10.16 -21.53 -0.99
CA GLN A 160 10.54 -22.11 -2.28
C GLN A 160 12.05 -22.11 -2.49
N VAL A 161 12.72 -20.98 -2.22
CA VAL A 161 14.19 -20.88 -2.34
C VAL A 161 14.88 -21.84 -1.37
N ARG A 162 14.40 -21.94 -0.12
CA ARG A 162 14.98 -22.84 0.89
C ARG A 162 14.80 -24.31 0.53
N ILE A 163 13.65 -24.69 0.00
CA ILE A 163 13.38 -26.07 -0.45
C ILE A 163 14.35 -26.45 -1.57
N ASP A 164 14.52 -25.60 -2.58
CA ASP A 164 15.43 -25.82 -3.71
C ASP A 164 16.89 -25.91 -3.26
N GLN A 165 17.29 -25.08 -2.29
CA GLN A 165 18.62 -25.12 -1.68
C GLN A 165 18.89 -26.44 -0.93
N SER A 166 17.85 -27.08 -0.40
CA SER A 166 17.95 -28.32 0.39
C SER A 166 17.83 -29.61 -0.43
N LEU A 167 17.27 -29.54 -1.65
CA LEU A 167 16.91 -30.73 -2.43
C LEU A 167 18.03 -31.32 -3.28
N ALA A 168 19.16 -30.63 -3.47
CA ALA A 168 20.26 -31.16 -4.26
C ALA A 168 21.61 -30.70 -3.73
N ALA A 169 22.37 -31.63 -3.13
CA ALA A 169 23.77 -31.41 -2.76
C ALA A 169 24.67 -31.09 -3.98
N ASP A 170 24.24 -31.45 -5.19
CA ASP A 170 24.96 -31.23 -6.47
C ASP A 170 24.37 -30.13 -7.38
N GLN A 171 23.12 -29.68 -7.15
CA GLN A 171 22.42 -28.68 -7.99
C GLN A 171 21.82 -27.53 -7.16
N SER A 172 22.44 -27.21 -6.02
CA SER A 172 21.97 -26.13 -5.17
C SER A 172 22.00 -24.79 -5.90
N ILE A 173 21.00 -23.94 -5.64
CA ILE A 173 20.97 -22.57 -6.16
C ILE A 173 22.28 -21.83 -5.82
N PRO A 174 22.97 -21.24 -6.81
CA PRO A 174 24.21 -20.52 -6.58
C PRO A 174 24.02 -19.36 -5.60
N GLU A 175 25.04 -19.09 -4.78
CA GLU A 175 24.99 -18.05 -3.73
C GLU A 175 24.60 -16.67 -4.29
N VAL A 176 25.02 -16.34 -5.51
CA VAL A 176 24.69 -15.07 -6.18
C VAL A 176 23.20 -14.84 -6.36
N PHE A 177 22.44 -15.85 -6.79
CA PHE A 177 20.99 -15.74 -6.95
C PHE A 177 20.31 -15.63 -5.59
N THR A 178 20.71 -16.47 -4.64
CA THR A 178 20.17 -16.47 -3.28
C THR A 178 20.35 -15.11 -2.60
N ARG A 179 21.56 -14.56 -2.66
CA ARG A 179 21.88 -13.25 -2.07
C ARG A 179 21.09 -12.12 -2.72
N ARG A 180 20.91 -12.15 -4.05
CA ARG A 180 20.12 -11.13 -4.76
C ARG A 180 18.64 -11.19 -4.38
N ILE A 181 18.05 -12.38 -4.35
CA ILE A 181 16.65 -12.58 -3.91
C ILE A 181 16.49 -12.09 -2.48
N GLN A 182 17.40 -12.45 -1.57
CA GLN A 182 17.36 -12.01 -0.17
C GLN A 182 17.47 -10.48 -0.04
N THR A 183 18.31 -9.83 -0.85
CA THR A 183 18.44 -8.36 -0.86
C THR A 183 17.09 -7.71 -1.19
N TYR A 184 16.43 -8.14 -2.27
CA TYR A 184 15.11 -7.63 -2.61
C TYR A 184 14.06 -7.93 -1.53
N LEU A 185 14.10 -9.12 -0.93
CA LEU A 185 13.16 -9.47 0.14
C LEU A 185 13.35 -8.64 1.42
N VAL A 186 14.59 -8.26 1.77
CA VAL A 186 14.87 -7.32 2.86
C VAL A 186 14.32 -5.94 2.51
N ASP A 187 14.51 -5.48 1.26
CA ASP A 187 13.96 -4.20 0.82
C ASP A 187 12.42 -4.20 0.87
N VAL A 188 11.77 -5.32 0.53
CA VAL A 188 10.32 -5.49 0.70
C VAL A 188 9.92 -5.27 2.15
N GLU A 189 10.62 -5.88 3.11
CA GLU A 189 10.33 -5.72 4.55
C GLU A 189 10.52 -4.27 5.02
N VAL A 190 11.56 -3.59 4.55
CA VAL A 190 11.78 -2.16 4.83
C VAL A 190 10.66 -1.31 4.25
N SER A 191 10.24 -1.58 3.01
CA SER A 191 9.12 -0.87 2.36
C SER A 191 7.79 -1.13 3.07
N LEU A 192 7.53 -2.37 3.50
CA LEU A 192 6.36 -2.74 4.31
C LEU A 192 6.34 -2.02 5.66
N ALA A 193 7.50 -1.94 6.34
CA ALA A 193 7.64 -1.20 7.60
C ALA A 193 7.37 0.30 7.44
N ASN A 194 7.72 0.85 6.27
CA ASN A 194 7.47 2.24 5.90
C ASN A 194 6.06 2.49 5.30
N GLN A 195 5.19 1.47 5.24
CA GLN A 195 3.87 1.53 4.60
C GLN A 195 3.89 1.91 3.11
N ASP A 196 5.02 1.67 2.42
CA ASP A 196 5.20 1.94 0.99
C ASP A 196 4.87 0.69 0.17
N TRP A 197 3.58 0.40 0.04
CA TRP A 197 3.07 -0.83 -0.60
C TRP A 197 3.48 -0.95 -2.07
N SER A 198 3.61 0.18 -2.78
CA SER A 198 4.00 0.21 -4.19
C SER A 198 5.45 -0.25 -4.36
N LYS A 199 6.38 0.31 -3.56
CA LYS A 199 7.79 -0.12 -3.58
C LYS A 199 7.95 -1.57 -3.12
N ALA A 200 7.24 -1.98 -2.08
CA ALA A 200 7.23 -3.36 -1.61
C ALA A 200 6.80 -4.33 -2.73
N LYS A 201 5.72 -4.01 -3.45
CA LYS A 201 5.26 -4.84 -4.58
C LYS A 201 6.30 -4.88 -5.71
N ALA A 202 6.89 -3.74 -6.08
CA ALA A 202 7.91 -3.68 -7.12
C ALA A 202 9.16 -4.53 -6.77
N GLN A 203 9.64 -4.45 -5.53
CA GLN A 203 10.79 -5.23 -5.05
C GLN A 203 10.47 -6.73 -4.99
N LEU A 204 9.25 -7.10 -4.59
CA LEU A 204 8.81 -8.50 -4.63
C LEU A 204 8.79 -9.03 -6.07
N THR A 205 8.33 -8.23 -7.03
CA THR A 205 8.37 -8.59 -8.46
C THR A 205 9.81 -8.77 -8.95
N MET A 206 10.76 -7.94 -8.51
CA MET A 206 12.18 -8.13 -8.83
C MET A 206 12.72 -9.44 -8.25
N ALA A 207 12.42 -9.74 -6.98
CA ALA A 207 12.81 -11.01 -6.34
C ALA A 207 12.25 -12.23 -7.08
N GLN A 208 10.97 -12.18 -7.47
CA GLN A 208 10.32 -13.21 -8.28
C GLN A 208 10.94 -13.33 -9.67
N GLY A 209 11.33 -12.20 -10.29
CA GLY A 209 12.00 -12.19 -11.58
C GLY A 209 13.32 -12.96 -11.56
N VAL A 210 14.16 -12.72 -10.54
CA VAL A 210 15.43 -13.44 -10.33
C VAL A 210 15.17 -14.94 -10.12
N TRP A 211 14.20 -15.27 -9.27
CA TRP A 211 13.82 -16.66 -8.99
C TRP A 211 13.32 -17.40 -10.24
N ASN A 212 12.48 -16.76 -11.05
CA ASN A 212 11.95 -17.35 -12.28
C ASN A 212 13.03 -17.51 -13.35
N ALA A 213 13.98 -16.57 -13.45
CA ALA A 213 15.12 -16.67 -14.37
C ALA A 213 16.02 -17.86 -14.02
N TRP A 214 16.28 -18.08 -12.73
CA TRP A 214 16.98 -19.28 -12.24
C TRP A 214 16.19 -20.55 -12.58
N LYS A 215 14.92 -20.64 -12.17
CA LYS A 215 14.13 -21.87 -12.34
C LYS A 215 13.95 -22.28 -13.81
N ARG A 216 13.83 -21.33 -14.72
CA ARG A 216 13.61 -21.62 -16.15
C ARG A 216 14.83 -22.24 -16.84
N GLU A 217 16.03 -21.84 -16.45
CA GLU A 217 17.28 -22.19 -17.16
C GLU A 217 18.35 -22.75 -16.19
N SER A 218 17.92 -23.37 -15.09
CA SER A 218 18.81 -23.79 -13.99
C SER A 218 19.99 -24.66 -14.46
N GLU A 219 19.75 -25.62 -15.35
CA GLU A 219 20.81 -26.47 -15.93
C GLU A 219 21.84 -25.67 -16.73
N ASN A 220 21.39 -24.73 -17.56
CA ASN A 220 22.28 -23.88 -18.36
C ASN A 220 23.09 -22.94 -17.45
N TRP A 221 22.45 -22.35 -16.43
CA TRP A 221 23.13 -21.52 -15.45
C TRP A 221 24.22 -22.28 -14.71
N LEU A 222 23.97 -23.54 -14.34
CA LEU A 222 24.98 -24.38 -13.69
C LEU A 222 26.17 -24.65 -14.61
N ALA A 223 25.93 -25.02 -15.87
CA ALA A 223 26.99 -25.24 -16.85
C ALA A 223 27.82 -23.98 -17.11
N GLU A 224 27.18 -22.81 -17.23
CA GLU A 224 27.87 -21.54 -17.43
C GLU A 224 28.66 -21.09 -16.20
N LEU A 225 28.16 -21.38 -14.99
CA LEU A 225 28.88 -21.08 -13.75
C LEU A 225 30.09 -21.99 -13.55
N ASP A 226 30.01 -23.25 -13.97
CA ASP A 226 31.16 -24.15 -14.00
C ASP A 226 32.23 -23.66 -14.99
N TYR A 227 31.80 -23.26 -16.19
CA TYR A 227 32.68 -22.62 -17.17
C TYR A 227 33.33 -21.33 -16.62
N TYR A 228 32.56 -20.51 -15.90
CA TYR A 228 33.08 -19.34 -15.21
C TYR A 228 34.19 -19.69 -14.20
N GLN A 229 34.04 -20.76 -13.40
CA GLN A 229 35.11 -21.17 -12.47
C GLN A 229 36.37 -21.61 -13.20
N THR A 230 36.22 -22.36 -14.29
CA THR A 230 37.35 -22.77 -15.14
C THR A 230 38.09 -21.56 -15.70
N LEU A 231 37.36 -20.61 -16.29
CA LEU A 231 37.93 -19.39 -16.85
C LEU A 231 38.55 -18.49 -15.77
N LYS A 232 37.95 -18.44 -14.57
CA LYS A 232 38.50 -17.70 -13.43
C LYS A 232 39.87 -18.25 -13.01
N MET A 233 40.03 -19.57 -12.90
CA MET A 233 41.33 -20.19 -12.59
C MET A 233 42.38 -19.89 -13.66
N GLU A 234 42.00 -19.90 -14.94
CA GLU A 234 42.89 -19.55 -16.04
C GLU A 234 43.32 -18.08 -16.00
N VAL A 235 42.38 -17.16 -15.73
CA VAL A 235 42.69 -15.74 -15.54
C VAL A 235 43.56 -15.50 -14.31
N GLU A 236 43.36 -16.25 -13.21
CA GLU A 236 44.23 -16.20 -12.04
C GLU A 236 45.67 -16.65 -12.37
N SER A 237 45.84 -17.59 -13.30
CA SER A 237 47.16 -18.04 -13.75
C SER A 237 47.96 -17.00 -14.55
N ILE A 238 47.29 -16.01 -15.16
CA ILE A 238 47.96 -14.88 -15.83
C ILE A 238 48.75 -14.05 -14.81
N GLY A 239 48.34 -14.06 -13.55
CA GLY A 239 49.07 -13.48 -12.43
C GLY A 239 48.50 -12.14 -11.97
N GLU A 240 48.40 -12.01 -10.65
CA GLU A 240 47.90 -10.79 -9.98
C GLU A 240 48.86 -9.60 -10.10
N GLY A 241 50.09 -9.80 -10.56
CA GLY A 241 51.08 -8.73 -10.71
C GLY A 241 50.91 -7.89 -11.99
N ILE A 242 50.13 -8.38 -12.95
CA ILE A 242 50.03 -7.82 -14.31
C ILE A 242 48.72 -7.04 -14.45
N PHE A 243 48.75 -5.84 -15.04
CA PHE A 243 47.57 -5.00 -15.24
C PHE A 243 46.50 -5.72 -16.07
N TYR A 244 46.90 -6.36 -17.18
CA TYR A 244 46.03 -7.17 -18.02
C TYR A 244 45.24 -8.23 -17.22
N GLY A 245 45.94 -9.01 -16.40
CA GLY A 245 45.34 -10.03 -15.54
C GLY A 245 44.35 -9.45 -14.52
N LYS A 246 44.73 -8.36 -13.83
CA LYS A 246 43.83 -7.66 -12.88
C LYS A 246 42.57 -7.14 -13.56
N ALA A 247 42.67 -6.58 -14.77
CA ALA A 247 41.53 -6.09 -15.53
C ALA A 247 40.58 -7.23 -15.91
N LEU A 248 41.11 -8.38 -16.34
CA LEU A 248 40.29 -9.57 -16.61
C LEU A 248 39.59 -10.11 -15.35
N GLN A 249 40.29 -10.17 -14.21
CA GLN A 249 39.69 -10.57 -12.94
C GLN A 249 38.58 -9.62 -12.49
N ALA A 250 38.75 -8.31 -12.67
CA ALA A 250 37.73 -7.31 -12.39
C ALA A 250 36.49 -7.52 -13.28
N ASN A 251 36.70 -7.72 -14.59
CA ASN A 251 35.63 -7.99 -15.55
C ASN A 251 34.86 -9.27 -15.19
N LEU A 252 35.55 -10.36 -14.85
CA LEU A 252 34.91 -11.61 -14.39
C LEU A 252 34.10 -11.40 -13.11
N ARG A 253 34.65 -10.68 -12.12
CA ARG A 253 33.97 -10.41 -10.86
C ARG A 253 32.71 -9.57 -11.06
N ASP A 254 32.78 -8.56 -11.91
CA ASP A 254 31.63 -7.70 -12.22
C ASP A 254 30.58 -8.45 -13.04
N LEU A 255 31.01 -9.32 -13.96
CA LEU A 255 30.11 -10.24 -14.66
C LEU A 255 29.39 -11.16 -13.68
N TYR A 256 30.10 -11.78 -12.73
CA TYR A 256 29.53 -12.66 -11.71
C TYR A 256 28.47 -11.97 -10.85
N ARG A 257 28.69 -10.70 -10.49
CA ARG A 257 27.72 -9.88 -9.73
C ARG A 257 26.45 -9.57 -10.53
N GLN A 258 26.56 -9.45 -11.86
CA GLN A 258 25.44 -9.12 -12.75
C GLN A 258 24.61 -10.35 -13.18
N ILE A 259 25.09 -11.57 -12.90
CA ILE A 259 24.40 -12.82 -13.29
C ILE A 259 22.92 -12.82 -12.88
N PRO A 260 22.55 -12.52 -11.62
CA PRO A 260 21.15 -12.60 -11.19
C PRO A 260 20.23 -11.57 -11.87
N ASP A 261 20.80 -10.49 -12.42
CA ASP A 261 20.05 -9.45 -13.11
C ASP A 261 19.81 -9.78 -14.59
N SER A 262 20.52 -10.79 -15.13
CA SER A 262 20.30 -11.26 -16.49
C SER A 262 19.05 -12.13 -16.56
N LYS A 263 18.17 -11.83 -17.53
CA LYS A 263 16.98 -12.64 -17.77
C LYS A 263 17.30 -13.98 -18.46
N GLN A 264 18.46 -14.13 -19.09
CA GLN A 264 18.83 -15.27 -19.94
C GLN A 264 20.30 -15.66 -19.73
N SER A 265 20.55 -16.97 -19.76
CA SER A 265 21.88 -17.60 -19.66
C SER A 265 22.80 -17.24 -20.83
N SER A 266 22.29 -17.28 -22.06
CA SER A 266 23.07 -16.99 -23.29
C SER A 266 23.87 -15.67 -23.27
N ARG A 267 23.37 -14.62 -22.62
CA ARG A 267 24.10 -13.35 -22.46
C ARG A 267 25.35 -13.47 -21.58
N LEU A 268 25.31 -14.35 -20.58
CA LEU A 268 26.48 -14.69 -19.78
C LEU A 268 27.49 -15.45 -20.63
N GLN A 269 27.03 -16.45 -21.41
CA GLN A 269 27.89 -17.21 -22.32
C GLN A 269 28.63 -16.30 -23.31
N GLU A 270 27.94 -15.37 -23.97
CA GLU A 270 28.56 -14.40 -24.90
C GLU A 270 29.67 -13.58 -24.22
N LYS A 271 29.42 -13.08 -23.01
CA LYS A 271 30.39 -12.31 -22.24
C LYS A 271 31.57 -13.16 -21.78
N LEU A 272 31.33 -14.40 -21.34
CA LEU A 272 32.40 -15.33 -20.97
C LEU A 272 33.26 -15.70 -22.18
N ASN A 273 32.66 -15.94 -23.34
CA ASN A 273 33.38 -16.18 -24.59
C ASN A 273 34.23 -14.96 -25.00
N SER A 274 33.73 -13.74 -24.79
CA SER A 274 34.52 -12.53 -25.03
C SER A 274 35.75 -12.46 -24.11
N ILE A 275 35.60 -12.78 -22.83
CA ILE A 275 36.72 -12.83 -21.88
C ILE A 275 37.70 -13.95 -22.26
N ARG A 276 37.20 -15.13 -22.67
CA ARG A 276 38.04 -16.24 -23.15
C ARG A 276 38.90 -15.81 -24.34
N GLN A 277 38.33 -15.11 -25.32
CA GLN A 277 39.10 -14.56 -26.46
C GLN A 277 40.16 -13.54 -26.02
N GLN A 278 39.96 -12.81 -24.92
CA GLN A 278 40.96 -11.91 -24.37
C GLN A 278 42.12 -12.72 -23.73
N VAL A 279 41.80 -13.76 -22.97
CA VAL A 279 42.77 -14.70 -22.41
C VAL A 279 43.60 -15.38 -23.49
N ASP A 280 42.96 -15.90 -24.53
CA ASP A 280 43.65 -16.57 -25.65
C ASP A 280 44.60 -15.61 -26.39
N ARG A 281 44.19 -14.35 -26.59
CA ARG A 281 45.06 -13.29 -27.16
C ARG A 281 46.27 -13.02 -26.28
N PHE A 282 46.09 -12.93 -24.97
CA PHE A 282 47.22 -12.73 -24.04
C PHE A 282 48.21 -13.90 -24.10
N HIS A 283 47.72 -15.15 -24.08
CA HIS A 283 48.58 -16.32 -24.21
C HIS A 283 49.29 -16.39 -25.56
N GLN A 284 48.63 -15.99 -26.64
CA GLN A 284 49.28 -15.85 -27.95
C GLN A 284 50.42 -14.83 -27.90
N GLY A 285 50.20 -13.69 -27.24
CA GLY A 285 51.22 -12.66 -27.06
C GLY A 285 52.42 -13.15 -26.24
N GLU A 286 52.18 -13.79 -25.10
CA GLU A 286 53.23 -14.38 -24.26
C GLU A 286 54.01 -15.47 -25.00
N ALA A 287 53.34 -16.33 -25.77
CA ALA A 287 53.99 -17.35 -26.59
C ALA A 287 54.92 -16.73 -27.65
N ARG A 288 54.50 -15.65 -28.31
CA ARG A 288 55.34 -14.92 -29.28
C ARG A 288 56.56 -14.27 -28.62
N ILE A 289 56.37 -13.56 -27.50
CA ILE A 289 57.49 -12.98 -26.73
C ILE A 289 58.49 -14.08 -26.32
N LYS A 290 57.99 -15.25 -25.91
CA LYS A 290 58.83 -16.39 -25.53
C LYS A 290 59.65 -16.90 -26.71
N LEU A 291 59.06 -17.02 -27.89
CA LEU A 291 59.78 -17.41 -29.12
C LEU A 291 60.87 -16.37 -29.46
N LEU A 292 60.55 -15.07 -29.40
CA LEU A 292 61.54 -14.00 -29.62
C LEU A 292 62.68 -14.03 -28.60
N SER A 293 62.38 -14.34 -27.34
CA SER A 293 63.41 -14.48 -26.29
C SER A 293 64.32 -15.68 -26.55
N GLN A 294 63.82 -16.75 -27.18
CA GLN A 294 64.61 -17.92 -27.54
C GLN A 294 65.55 -17.63 -28.71
N SER A 295 65.08 -16.93 -29.74
CA SER A 295 65.91 -16.51 -30.87
C SER A 295 66.95 -15.45 -30.48
N GLU A 296 66.66 -14.55 -29.52
CA GLU A 296 67.66 -13.67 -28.90
C GLU A 296 68.84 -14.47 -28.31
N GLY A 297 68.58 -15.66 -27.79
CA GLY A 297 69.60 -16.55 -27.23
C GLY A 297 70.65 -17.04 -28.24
N GLN A 298 70.35 -17.00 -29.54
CA GLN A 298 71.19 -17.52 -30.62
C GLN A 298 72.27 -16.54 -31.09
N PHE A 299 72.20 -15.26 -30.69
CA PHE A 299 73.21 -14.27 -31.07
C PHE A 299 74.48 -14.39 -30.23
N SER A 300 75.62 -14.52 -30.91
CA SER A 300 76.96 -14.55 -30.29
C SER A 300 77.48 -13.15 -29.92
N ASN A 301 76.99 -12.09 -30.60
CA ASN A 301 77.42 -10.71 -30.34
C ASN A 301 76.72 -10.13 -29.09
N PRO A 302 77.46 -9.77 -28.02
CA PRO A 302 76.87 -9.23 -26.79
C PRO A 302 76.09 -7.92 -26.98
N ALA A 303 76.50 -7.08 -27.93
CA ALA A 303 75.86 -5.79 -28.18
C ALA A 303 74.48 -5.96 -28.82
N GLU A 304 74.37 -6.84 -29.83
CA GLU A 304 73.10 -7.17 -30.49
C GLU A 304 72.16 -7.91 -29.54
N LYS A 305 72.68 -8.85 -28.75
CA LYS A 305 71.92 -9.57 -27.74
C LYS A 305 71.27 -8.61 -26.73
N SER A 306 72.03 -7.63 -26.22
CA SER A 306 71.49 -6.63 -25.29
C SER A 306 70.42 -5.74 -25.93
N LYS A 307 70.58 -5.38 -27.21
CA LYS A 307 69.59 -4.58 -27.94
C LYS A 307 68.26 -5.34 -28.05
N TRP A 308 68.30 -6.60 -28.48
CA TRP A 308 67.10 -7.42 -28.65
C TRP A 308 66.44 -7.78 -27.32
N LYS A 309 67.23 -8.06 -26.27
CA LYS A 309 66.72 -8.27 -24.93
C LYS A 309 65.88 -7.09 -24.43
N LEU A 310 66.35 -5.86 -24.64
CA LEU A 310 65.61 -4.64 -24.24
C LEU A 310 64.33 -4.47 -25.06
N ALA A 311 64.38 -4.70 -26.38
CA ALA A 311 63.20 -4.62 -27.24
C ALA A 311 62.11 -5.62 -26.84
N ILE A 312 62.50 -6.87 -26.56
CA ILE A 312 61.59 -7.94 -26.10
C ILE A 312 61.02 -7.63 -24.72
N GLN A 313 61.82 -7.08 -23.80
CA GLN A 313 61.33 -6.62 -22.50
C GLN A 313 60.31 -5.49 -22.62
N ASN A 314 60.53 -4.53 -23.53
CA ASN A 314 59.56 -3.46 -23.81
C ASN A 314 58.25 -4.03 -24.37
N LEU A 315 58.32 -4.93 -25.36
CA LEU A 315 57.14 -5.62 -25.89
C LEU A 315 56.37 -6.37 -24.79
N ARG A 316 57.07 -7.03 -23.87
CA ARG A 316 56.44 -7.70 -22.70
C ARG A 316 55.77 -6.70 -21.78
N GLN A 317 56.44 -5.61 -21.43
CA GLN A 317 55.84 -4.55 -20.59
C GLN A 317 54.61 -3.94 -21.24
N LYS A 318 54.65 -3.70 -22.55
CA LYS A 318 53.48 -3.24 -23.32
C LYS A 318 52.34 -4.25 -23.25
N LEU A 319 52.58 -5.54 -23.54
CA LEU A 319 51.57 -6.60 -23.44
C LEU A 319 50.94 -6.64 -22.04
N HIS A 320 51.75 -6.53 -21.00
CA HIS A 320 51.32 -6.55 -19.60
C HIS A 320 50.48 -5.32 -19.21
N ALA A 321 50.70 -4.20 -19.89
CA ALA A 321 49.99 -2.94 -19.69
C ALA A 321 48.79 -2.74 -20.64
N LEU A 322 48.55 -3.64 -21.60
CA LEU A 322 47.42 -3.53 -22.52
C LEU A 322 46.08 -3.62 -21.78
N GLU A 323 45.09 -2.91 -22.31
CA GLU A 323 43.71 -3.06 -21.87
C GLU A 323 43.07 -4.28 -22.57
N PRO A 324 42.53 -5.27 -21.85
CA PRO A 324 42.01 -6.50 -22.46
C PRO A 324 40.85 -6.29 -23.45
N THR A 325 40.06 -5.25 -23.24
CA THR A 325 38.89 -4.89 -24.06
C THR A 325 39.28 -4.28 -25.41
N SER A 326 40.48 -3.67 -25.50
CA SER A 326 40.91 -2.98 -26.72
C SER A 326 41.55 -3.94 -27.71
N LYS A 327 40.75 -4.38 -28.69
CA LYS A 327 41.26 -5.19 -29.80
C LYS A 327 42.31 -4.45 -30.63
N GLU A 328 42.05 -3.18 -30.92
CA GLU A 328 42.96 -2.33 -31.70
C GLU A 328 44.32 -2.19 -31.03
N ALA A 329 44.38 -1.99 -29.71
CA ALA A 329 45.65 -1.91 -28.98
C ALA A 329 46.45 -3.21 -29.05
N PHE A 330 45.77 -4.37 -29.05
CA PHE A 330 46.42 -5.66 -29.23
C PHE A 330 46.90 -5.88 -30.66
N ASP A 331 46.10 -5.50 -31.66
CA ASP A 331 46.48 -5.61 -33.08
C ASP A 331 47.70 -4.72 -33.37
N ASN A 332 47.73 -3.49 -32.85
CA ASN A 332 48.90 -2.60 -32.93
C ASN A 332 50.14 -3.21 -32.26
N TRP A 333 49.98 -3.81 -31.07
CA TRP A 333 51.07 -4.51 -30.40
C TRP A 333 51.57 -5.72 -31.21
N LEU A 334 50.67 -6.43 -31.90
CA LEU A 334 51.00 -7.55 -32.76
C LEU A 334 51.83 -7.10 -33.98
N ASP A 335 51.46 -5.98 -34.60
CA ASP A 335 52.18 -5.39 -35.74
C ASP A 335 53.58 -4.90 -35.33
N GLU A 336 53.71 -4.27 -34.15
CA GLU A 336 55.00 -3.92 -33.57
C GLU A 336 55.87 -5.18 -33.34
N THR A 337 55.26 -6.25 -32.83
CA THR A 337 55.95 -7.53 -32.57
C THR A 337 56.42 -8.18 -33.87
N GLN A 338 55.61 -8.16 -34.93
CA GLN A 338 55.99 -8.67 -36.25
C GLN A 338 57.13 -7.88 -36.88
N THR A 339 57.16 -6.56 -36.67
CA THR A 339 58.26 -5.70 -37.12
C THR A 339 59.57 -6.10 -36.44
N VAL A 340 59.54 -6.28 -35.12
CA VAL A 340 60.70 -6.75 -34.34
C VAL A 340 61.13 -8.16 -34.76
N GLU A 341 60.18 -9.06 -35.01
CA GLU A 341 60.45 -10.42 -35.51
C GLU A 341 61.15 -10.40 -36.86
N LYS A 342 60.66 -9.58 -37.81
CA LYS A 342 61.27 -9.43 -39.13
C LYS A 342 62.70 -8.88 -39.03
N ASP A 343 62.90 -7.80 -38.27
CA ASP A 343 64.22 -7.20 -38.11
C ASP A 343 65.21 -8.18 -37.43
N LEU A 344 64.72 -9.01 -36.50
CA LEU A 344 65.49 -10.06 -35.86
C LEU A 344 65.91 -11.14 -36.87
N VAL A 345 64.97 -11.60 -37.71
CA VAL A 345 65.23 -12.60 -38.75
C VAL A 345 66.23 -12.07 -39.78
N ASP A 346 66.03 -10.85 -40.29
CA ASP A 346 66.93 -10.21 -41.25
C ASP A 346 68.35 -10.03 -40.66
N THR A 347 68.44 -9.74 -39.37
CA THR A 347 69.73 -9.68 -38.65
C THR A 347 70.33 -11.09 -38.49
N SER A 348 69.52 -12.11 -38.20
CA SER A 348 69.98 -13.50 -37.99
C SER A 348 70.34 -14.24 -39.28
N GLN A 349 69.68 -13.99 -40.42
CA GLN A 349 69.98 -14.60 -41.72
C GLN A 349 71.36 -14.18 -42.28
N SER A 350 71.99 -13.18 -41.67
CA SER A 350 73.40 -12.87 -41.93
C SER A 350 74.40 -13.82 -41.25
N LEU A 351 73.94 -14.77 -40.44
CA LEU A 351 74.74 -15.78 -39.73
C LEU A 351 74.02 -17.15 -39.74
N ASP A 352 74.58 -18.11 -40.47
CA ASP A 352 73.93 -19.36 -40.86
C ASP A 352 73.76 -20.41 -39.71
N LEU A 353 72.71 -21.23 -39.85
CA LEU A 353 72.42 -22.56 -39.25
C LEU A 353 71.89 -22.70 -37.80
N SER A 354 70.58 -22.96 -37.66
CA SER A 354 69.98 -24.32 -37.54
C SER A 354 68.61 -24.28 -36.81
N ALA A 355 67.54 -24.50 -37.57
CA ALA A 355 66.14 -24.29 -37.17
C ALA A 355 65.42 -25.54 -36.62
N GLN A 356 66.13 -26.58 -36.15
CA GLN A 356 65.49 -27.89 -35.87
C GLN A 356 65.43 -28.33 -34.41
N GLU A 357 65.96 -27.57 -33.46
CA GLU A 357 65.93 -27.98 -32.04
C GLU A 357 64.84 -27.28 -31.20
N ILE A 358 64.10 -26.33 -31.79
CA ILE A 358 63.08 -25.52 -31.10
C ILE A 358 61.85 -26.35 -30.67
N MET A 359 61.69 -27.58 -31.15
CA MET A 359 60.44 -28.36 -30.96
C MET A 359 60.37 -29.31 -29.75
N LYS A 360 61.37 -29.43 -28.85
CA LYS A 360 61.34 -30.52 -27.84
C LYS A 360 61.47 -30.19 -26.35
N ALA A 361 61.62 -28.94 -25.92
CA ALA A 361 61.76 -28.65 -24.48
C ALA A 361 60.52 -27.94 -23.88
N ARG A 362 59.38 -28.64 -23.82
CA ARG A 362 58.31 -28.37 -22.85
C ARG A 362 58.70 -29.09 -21.55
N THR A 363 58.87 -28.40 -20.42
CA THR A 363 58.33 -28.72 -19.07
C THR A 363 58.83 -27.68 -18.03
N PHE A 364 57.97 -27.40 -17.06
CA PHE A 364 57.82 -26.32 -16.07
C PHE A 364 58.93 -26.11 -15.00
N GLN A 365 58.97 -24.93 -14.33
CA GLN A 365 58.55 -24.73 -12.91
C GLN A 365 58.64 -23.24 -12.42
N GLU A 366 57.71 -22.87 -11.52
CA GLU A 366 57.37 -21.55 -10.95
C GLU A 366 58.30 -21.00 -9.85
N VAL A 367 58.31 -19.66 -9.68
CA VAL A 367 58.58 -18.88 -8.44
C VAL A 367 57.77 -17.56 -8.59
N GLY A 368 56.97 -16.99 -7.68
CA GLY A 368 56.82 -17.01 -6.23
C GLY A 368 56.40 -15.57 -5.83
N ALA A 369 55.13 -15.35 -5.48
CA ALA A 369 54.52 -14.03 -5.28
C ALA A 369 54.70 -13.46 -3.85
N ALA A 370 54.87 -12.14 -3.76
CA ALA A 370 54.86 -11.39 -2.49
C ALA A 370 53.49 -10.70 -2.26
N LYS A 371 52.87 -11.00 -1.12
CA LYS A 371 51.62 -10.45 -0.57
C LYS A 371 51.80 -9.03 -0.02
N MET A 372 50.77 -8.18 -0.13
CA MET A 372 50.41 -7.16 0.88
C MET A 372 48.95 -6.65 0.69
N PRO A 373 48.33 -5.99 1.70
CA PRO A 373 46.97 -6.30 2.18
C PRO A 373 45.90 -5.26 1.80
N PRO A 374 44.59 -5.57 1.95
CA PRO A 374 43.49 -4.60 1.82
C PRO A 374 43.21 -3.92 3.18
N PRO A 375 42.74 -2.65 3.25
CA PRO A 375 41.29 -2.34 3.36
C PRO A 375 40.96 -0.85 2.92
N PRO A 376 39.76 -0.23 3.08
CA PRO A 376 38.60 -0.61 3.90
C PRO A 376 37.20 -0.48 3.27
N THR A 377 36.25 -1.14 3.94
CA THR A 377 34.80 -1.06 3.75
C THR A 377 34.22 0.11 4.55
N THR A 378 33.50 1.00 3.87
CA THR A 378 32.73 2.08 4.46
C THR A 378 31.32 1.60 4.85
N ASN A 379 30.97 1.70 6.13
CA ASN A 379 29.59 1.57 6.59
C ASN A 379 28.85 2.91 6.38
N PRO A 380 27.62 2.92 5.84
CA PRO A 380 26.84 4.15 5.70
C PRO A 380 26.34 4.68 7.06
N PRO A 381 26.19 6.01 7.21
CA PRO A 381 25.87 6.67 8.47
C PRO A 381 24.41 6.42 8.91
N SER A 382 24.23 6.17 10.20
CA SER A 382 22.92 6.07 10.85
C SER A 382 22.23 7.45 10.94
N LEU A 383 21.06 7.60 10.30
CA LEU A 383 20.24 8.81 10.39
C LEU A 383 19.66 9.03 11.81
N PRO A 384 19.68 10.25 12.36
CA PRO A 384 19.31 10.52 13.75
C PRO A 384 17.81 10.84 13.96
N LYS A 385 17.44 10.80 15.24
CA LYS A 385 16.15 10.92 15.97
C LYS A 385 15.08 11.93 15.49
N LEU A 386 15.30 12.71 14.44
CA LEU A 386 14.33 13.71 13.92
C LEU A 386 13.13 13.07 13.18
N ALA A 387 13.30 11.89 12.58
CA ALA A 387 12.21 11.19 11.87
C ALA A 387 11.05 10.76 12.80
N LYS A 388 11.32 10.53 14.09
CA LYS A 388 10.33 10.01 15.05
C LYS A 388 9.29 11.05 15.45
N ILE A 389 9.65 12.34 15.49
CA ILE A 389 8.74 13.44 15.84
C ILE A 389 7.81 13.77 14.66
N ALA A 390 8.32 13.71 13.43
CA ALA A 390 7.54 13.92 12.21
C ALA A 390 6.42 12.87 12.05
N GLN A 391 6.73 11.59 12.34
CA GLN A 391 5.75 10.50 12.28
C GLN A 391 4.59 10.68 13.28
N TRP A 392 4.84 11.23 14.47
CA TRP A 392 3.79 11.41 15.49
C TRP A 392 2.79 12.52 15.11
N ARG A 393 3.28 13.63 14.55
CA ARG A 393 2.41 14.71 14.05
C ARG A 393 1.51 14.25 12.90
N LEU A 394 2.06 13.45 11.99
CA LEU A 394 1.29 12.90 10.87
C LEU A 394 0.18 11.95 11.35
N ARG A 395 0.46 11.14 12.38
CA ARG A 395 -0.55 10.27 13.00
C ARG A 395 -1.67 11.09 13.64
N ILE A 396 -1.35 12.11 14.43
CA ILE A 396 -2.38 12.94 15.08
C ILE A 396 -3.29 13.60 14.05
N PHE A 397 -2.72 14.19 12.99
CA PHE A 397 -3.51 14.84 11.95
C PHE A 397 -4.47 13.87 11.24
N ASN A 398 -4.00 12.66 10.96
CA ASN A 398 -4.85 11.62 10.37
C ASN A 398 -5.94 11.15 11.34
N TYR A 399 -5.65 11.00 12.63
CA TYR A 399 -6.67 10.62 13.61
C TYR A 399 -7.68 11.75 13.91
N SER A 400 -7.23 13.01 13.95
CA SER A 400 -8.11 14.14 14.25
C SER A 400 -9.10 14.42 13.13
N SER A 401 -8.65 14.40 11.86
CA SER A 401 -9.53 14.57 10.70
C SER A 401 -10.58 13.46 10.61
N ARG A 402 -10.23 12.22 10.98
CA ARG A 402 -11.17 11.09 11.09
C ARG A 402 -12.16 11.27 12.24
N GLY A 403 -11.69 11.71 13.42
CA GLY A 403 -12.55 11.98 14.56
C GLY A 403 -13.65 13.00 14.25
N VAL A 404 -13.30 14.07 13.54
CA VAL A 404 -14.28 15.08 13.09
C VAL A 404 -15.32 14.46 12.15
N ALA A 405 -14.89 13.68 11.16
CA ALA A 405 -15.80 13.00 10.24
C ALA A 405 -16.77 12.05 10.97
N ILE A 406 -16.27 11.27 11.93
CA ILE A 406 -17.08 10.37 12.76
C ILE A 406 -18.16 11.15 13.52
N ILE A 407 -17.80 12.27 14.14
CA ILE A 407 -18.75 13.11 14.90
C ILE A 407 -19.83 13.68 13.96
N PHE A 408 -19.44 14.23 12.80
CA PHE A 408 -20.40 14.81 11.85
C PHE A 408 -21.36 13.78 11.27
N LEU A 409 -20.85 12.61 10.84
CA LEU A 409 -21.68 11.52 10.33
C LEU A 409 -22.62 10.98 11.41
N SER A 410 -22.11 10.93 12.66
CA SER A 410 -22.91 10.50 13.80
C SER A 410 -24.02 11.47 14.12
N TRP A 411 -23.73 12.76 14.10
CA TRP A 411 -24.72 13.81 14.30
C TRP A 411 -25.81 13.79 13.22
N ALA A 412 -25.42 13.65 11.95
CA ALA A 412 -26.35 13.58 10.83
C ALA A 412 -27.31 12.39 10.95
N GLY A 413 -26.78 11.18 11.20
CA GLY A 413 -27.62 10.00 11.38
C GLY A 413 -28.51 10.07 12.61
N PHE A 414 -28.01 10.64 13.71
CA PHE A 414 -28.80 10.85 14.92
C PHE A 414 -29.95 11.83 14.68
N SER A 415 -29.70 12.94 13.98
CA SER A 415 -30.75 13.89 13.62
C SER A 415 -31.82 13.25 12.74
N GLU A 416 -31.40 12.54 11.69
CA GLU A 416 -32.32 11.99 10.69
C GLU A 416 -33.15 10.82 11.23
N LEU A 417 -32.50 9.90 11.93
CA LEU A 417 -33.14 8.64 12.34
C LEU A 417 -33.76 8.71 13.72
N TYR A 418 -33.21 9.50 14.64
CA TYR A 418 -33.74 9.61 16.00
C TYR A 418 -34.58 10.88 16.20
N VAL A 419 -34.03 12.08 15.93
CA VAL A 419 -34.74 13.33 16.26
C VAL A 419 -36.04 13.49 15.46
N ASN A 420 -36.05 13.08 14.20
CA ASN A 420 -37.23 13.18 13.33
C ASN A 420 -38.27 12.06 13.56
N GLN A 421 -37.99 11.05 14.40
CA GLN A 421 -38.89 9.93 14.66
C GLN A 421 -39.47 9.99 16.09
N PRO A 422 -40.71 10.49 16.28
CA PRO A 422 -41.30 10.69 17.61
C PRO A 422 -41.61 9.38 18.35
N THR A 423 -41.71 8.26 17.62
CA THR A 423 -41.98 6.91 18.16
C THR A 423 -40.73 6.03 18.14
N PHE A 424 -39.54 6.59 17.97
CA PHE A 424 -38.29 5.84 17.90
C PHE A 424 -38.15 4.88 19.10
N GLY A 425 -37.88 3.61 18.81
CA GLY A 425 -37.82 2.52 19.78
C GLY A 425 -39.09 1.67 19.83
N ASN A 426 -40.14 2.02 19.07
CA ASN A 426 -41.34 1.20 18.91
C ASN A 426 -41.02 -0.12 18.19
N GLN A 427 -40.11 -0.09 17.21
CA GLN A 427 -39.63 -1.26 16.49
C GLN A 427 -38.12 -1.43 16.76
N PRO A 428 -37.73 -1.95 17.95
CA PRO A 428 -36.34 -1.91 18.40
C PRO A 428 -35.37 -2.52 17.37
N LEU A 429 -35.71 -3.66 16.78
CA LEU A 429 -34.85 -4.27 15.76
C LEU A 429 -34.68 -3.37 14.53
N SER A 430 -35.76 -2.82 13.98
CA SER A 430 -35.71 -1.97 12.78
C SER A 430 -34.99 -0.65 13.06
N ASP A 431 -35.39 0.02 14.14
CA ASP A 431 -34.93 1.37 14.50
C ASP A 431 -33.43 1.37 14.84
N TYR A 432 -32.97 0.41 15.65
CA TYR A 432 -31.56 0.30 16.00
C TYR A 432 -30.71 -0.28 14.87
N PHE A 433 -31.26 -1.19 14.05
CA PHE A 433 -30.56 -1.67 12.86
C PHE A 433 -30.39 -0.56 11.83
N ALA A 434 -31.38 0.32 11.65
CA ALA A 434 -31.27 1.48 10.75
C ALA A 434 -30.12 2.42 11.18
N LEU A 435 -29.97 2.68 12.49
CA LEU A 435 -28.83 3.46 13.01
C LEU A 435 -27.48 2.78 12.75
N LEU A 436 -27.42 1.46 12.95
CA LEU A 436 -26.21 0.68 12.70
C LEU A 436 -25.87 0.66 11.20
N ALA A 437 -26.88 0.43 10.36
CA ALA A 437 -26.77 0.43 8.90
C ALA A 437 -26.37 1.80 8.36
N TRP A 438 -26.87 2.88 8.95
CA TRP A 438 -26.42 4.24 8.64
C TRP A 438 -24.95 4.44 9.00
N GLY A 439 -24.56 4.10 10.23
CA GLY A 439 -23.18 4.22 10.69
C GLY A 439 -22.21 3.42 9.82
N PHE A 440 -22.61 2.23 9.39
CA PHE A 440 -21.84 1.38 8.47
C PHE A 440 -21.82 1.95 7.05
N GLY A 441 -22.98 2.32 6.51
CA GLY A 441 -23.16 2.78 5.13
C GLY A 441 -22.47 4.11 4.84
N ALA A 442 -22.50 5.04 5.80
CA ALA A 442 -21.92 6.38 5.67
C ALA A 442 -20.41 6.37 5.38
N GLU A 443 -19.66 5.38 5.87
CA GLU A 443 -18.23 5.27 5.59
C GLU A 443 -17.96 4.53 4.28
N VAL A 444 -18.79 3.54 3.93
CA VAL A 444 -18.65 2.77 2.68
C VAL A 444 -18.94 3.64 1.44
N THR A 445 -19.91 4.54 1.50
CA THR A 445 -20.15 5.52 0.42
C THR A 445 -19.01 6.54 0.32
N ARG A 446 -18.36 6.94 1.42
CA ARG A 446 -17.21 7.86 1.37
C ARG A 446 -16.01 7.28 0.60
N GLU A 447 -15.68 6.01 0.79
CA GLU A 447 -14.57 5.37 0.04
C GLU A 447 -14.91 5.17 -1.45
N SER A 448 -16.19 4.88 -1.75
CA SER A 448 -16.70 4.72 -3.11
C SER A 448 -16.72 6.05 -3.87
N VAL A 449 -17.24 7.11 -3.23
CA VAL A 449 -17.34 8.46 -3.79
C VAL A 449 -15.96 9.09 -3.92
N SER A 450 -15.04 8.92 -2.96
CA SER A 450 -13.67 9.43 -3.08
C SER A 450 -12.86 8.71 -4.16
N LYS A 451 -13.05 7.40 -4.39
CA LYS A 451 -12.44 6.68 -5.53
C LYS A 451 -13.01 7.16 -6.87
N VAL A 452 -14.30 7.44 -6.95
CA VAL A 452 -14.95 7.98 -8.16
C VAL A 452 -14.49 9.42 -8.43
N LEU A 453 -14.45 10.29 -7.42
CA LEU A 453 -13.93 11.66 -7.55
C LEU A 453 -12.43 11.70 -7.88
N LYS A 454 -11.64 10.77 -7.33
CA LYS A 454 -10.20 10.67 -7.65
C LYS A 454 -9.96 10.12 -9.05
N ASN A 455 -10.87 9.29 -9.58
CA ASN A 455 -10.86 8.83 -10.97
C ASN A 455 -11.49 9.83 -11.95
N LEU A 456 -12.22 10.84 -11.47
CA LEU A 456 -12.83 11.90 -12.29
C LEU A 456 -11.97 13.17 -12.44
N GLY A 457 -10.70 13.14 -12.01
CA GLY A 457 -9.70 14.11 -12.45
C GLY A 457 -10.02 15.57 -12.14
N VAL A 458 -9.98 15.96 -10.86
CA VAL A 458 -9.73 17.36 -10.52
C VAL A 458 -8.21 17.59 -10.56
N SER A 459 -7.67 17.69 -11.78
CA SER A 459 -6.52 18.56 -12.03
C SER A 459 -7.06 19.98 -11.96
N GLY A 460 -6.63 20.73 -10.95
CA GLY A 460 -6.80 22.18 -10.94
C GLY A 460 -5.93 22.76 -12.04
N ASP A 461 -6.53 22.94 -13.21
CA ASP A 461 -6.04 23.76 -14.30
C ASP A 461 -6.19 25.22 -13.85
N ASN A 462 -5.07 25.89 -13.57
CA ASN A 462 -5.03 27.34 -13.43
C ASN A 462 -4.39 27.88 -14.70
N ASP A 463 -5.26 28.36 -15.55
CA ASP A 463 -4.99 28.86 -16.88
C ASP A 463 -4.31 30.25 -16.87
N THR A 464 -3.54 30.49 -17.92
CA THR A 464 -3.24 31.77 -18.60
C THR A 464 -2.61 32.97 -17.87
N THR A 465 -1.38 33.30 -18.30
CA THR A 465 -1.02 34.67 -18.73
C THR A 465 0.12 34.60 -19.74
N GLY A 466 -0.10 35.12 -20.96
CA GLY A 466 0.96 35.30 -21.94
C GLY A 466 0.51 35.20 -23.39
N SER A 467 -0.39 36.09 -23.81
CA SER A 467 -0.64 36.41 -25.23
C SER A 467 0.45 37.36 -25.74
N ASN A 468 1.08 37.01 -26.87
CA ASN A 468 1.37 37.88 -28.02
C ASN A 468 2.18 37.07 -29.05
N ASP A 469 1.65 36.90 -30.27
CA ASP A 469 2.05 37.66 -31.47
C ASP A 469 3.04 36.77 -32.27
N SER A 470 2.89 36.47 -33.56
CA SER A 470 2.38 37.25 -34.68
C SER A 470 2.02 36.34 -35.86
N THR A 471 1.04 36.82 -36.63
CA THR A 471 0.72 36.53 -38.03
C THR A 471 1.92 36.48 -38.97
N ASP A 472 1.84 35.54 -39.92
CA ASP A 472 2.29 35.56 -41.34
C ASP A 472 2.56 34.09 -41.71
N GLY A 473 2.13 33.46 -42.80
CA GLY A 473 1.50 33.83 -44.06
C GLY A 473 1.70 32.61 -44.99
N GLU A 474 1.03 32.62 -46.14
CA GLU A 474 1.22 31.75 -47.32
C GLU A 474 0.44 30.42 -47.48
N GLU A 475 -0.56 30.58 -48.34
CA GLU A 475 -1.20 29.67 -49.31
C GLU A 475 -0.34 28.58 -49.98
N ALA A 476 -0.97 27.44 -50.26
CA ALA A 476 -1.14 26.79 -51.59
C ALA A 476 -1.82 25.42 -51.36
N VAL A 477 -3.06 25.12 -51.78
CA VAL A 477 -3.63 24.98 -53.15
C VAL A 477 -3.08 23.77 -53.94
N ILE A 478 -3.93 22.73 -54.00
CA ILE A 478 -4.13 21.70 -55.06
C ILE A 478 -3.09 20.56 -55.18
N SER A 479 -3.46 19.36 -54.72
CA SER A 479 -3.88 18.20 -55.56
C SER A 479 -4.29 17.03 -54.68
#